data_AF-A0A522PZA0-F1
#
_entry.id   AF-A0A522PZA0-F1
#
_cell.length_a   1.000
_cell.length_b   1.000
_cell.length_c   1.000
_cell.angle_alpha   90.00
_cell.angle_beta   90.00
_cell.angle_gamma   90.00
#
_symmetry.space_group_name_H-M   'P 1'
#
loop_
_entity.id
_entity.type
_entity.pdbx_description
1 polymer ?
#
loop_
_entity_poly.entity_id
_entity_poly.type
_entity_poly.pdbx_seq_one_letter_code
_entity_poly.pdbx_strand_id
1 'polypeptide(L)'
;MNDFSLEQWTKLHNMVPHGIKFLEHTFTGPASFRLRLSPVSSGVYAILVPDRSGQAEYQVIYFGECGDFARQVTRTHEHYQDWVEEAGRLENLYVAYFATPFLTEAQRRTMKNSLIEHYHPVCNEKAGKHFSFGALLGIGR
;
A
#
# COMPACT_ATOMS: atom_id res chain seq x y z
N MET A 1 -41.00 -15.81 -5.59
CA MET A 1 -40.30 -14.60 -6.08
C MET A 1 -39.89 -13.85 -4.83
N ASN A 2 -38.60 -13.82 -4.51
CA ASN A 2 -38.12 -13.25 -3.25
C ASN A 2 -38.10 -11.73 -3.34
N ASP A 3 -38.85 -11.11 -2.44
CA ASP A 3 -38.95 -9.66 -2.26
C ASP A 3 -37.66 -9.19 -1.56
N PHE A 4 -36.62 -8.96 -2.37
CA PHE A 4 -35.36 -8.42 -1.90
C PHE A 4 -35.59 -6.95 -1.57
N SER A 5 -35.66 -6.61 -0.28
CA SER A 5 -36.12 -5.28 0.13
C SER A 5 -35.19 -4.19 -0.37
N LEU A 6 -35.76 -3.04 -0.73
CA LEU A 6 -35.02 -1.86 -1.16
C LEU A 6 -33.97 -1.42 -0.12
N GLU A 7 -34.22 -1.70 1.16
CA GLU A 7 -33.28 -1.50 2.28
C GLU A 7 -32.08 -2.46 2.25
N GLN A 8 -32.28 -3.72 1.84
CA GLN A 8 -31.18 -4.66 1.65
C GLN A 8 -30.33 -4.27 0.44
N TRP A 9 -30.96 -3.80 -0.65
CA TRP A 9 -30.25 -3.23 -1.80
C TRP A 9 -29.46 -1.98 -1.41
N THR A 10 -30.06 -1.04 -0.66
CA THR A 10 -29.33 0.16 -0.21
C THR A 10 -28.23 -0.19 0.79
N LYS A 11 -28.38 -1.18 1.68
CA LYS A 11 -27.29 -1.64 2.54
C LYS A 11 -26.13 -2.27 1.77
N LEU A 12 -26.42 -3.08 0.75
CA LEU A 12 -25.40 -3.72 -0.09
C LEU A 12 -24.66 -2.68 -0.97
N HIS A 13 -25.36 -1.65 -1.44
CA HIS A 13 -24.77 -0.58 -2.26
C HIS A 13 -24.18 0.59 -1.44
N ASN A 14 -24.59 0.79 -0.19
CA ASN A 14 -23.99 1.75 0.76
C ASN A 14 -22.85 1.15 1.58
N MET A 15 -22.39 -0.07 1.30
CA MET A 15 -21.04 -0.46 1.66
C MET A 15 -20.07 0.33 0.78
N VAL A 16 -19.95 1.64 1.05
CA VAL A 16 -18.76 2.40 0.66
C VAL A 16 -17.61 1.59 1.24
N PRO A 17 -16.70 1.02 0.43
CA PRO A 17 -15.57 0.29 0.95
C PRO A 17 -14.87 1.22 1.93
N HIS A 18 -14.87 0.86 3.23
CA HIS A 18 -14.24 1.69 4.22
C HIS A 18 -12.75 1.72 3.89
N GLY A 19 -12.31 2.84 3.35
CA GLY A 19 -10.90 3.09 3.07
C GLY A 19 -10.08 2.94 4.35
N ILE A 20 -8.82 2.55 4.20
CA ILE A 20 -7.90 2.54 5.34
C ILE A 20 -7.30 3.94 5.51
N LYS A 21 -7.25 4.42 6.75
CA LYS A 21 -6.69 5.75 7.06
C LYS A 21 -5.26 5.63 7.53
N PHE A 22 -4.39 6.46 6.95
CA PHE A 22 -3.05 6.71 7.43
C PHE A 22 -2.87 8.22 7.62
N LEU A 23 -2.61 8.64 8.86
CA LEU A 23 -2.69 10.06 9.26
C LEU A 23 -4.01 10.70 8.78
N GLU A 24 -3.94 11.84 8.08
CA GLU A 24 -5.07 12.54 7.48
C GLU A 24 -5.49 12.01 6.09
N HIS A 25 -4.84 10.97 5.57
CA HIS A 25 -5.09 10.44 4.23
C HIS A 25 -5.95 9.18 4.28
N THR A 26 -7.03 9.16 3.48
CA THR A 26 -7.89 7.98 3.32
C THR A 26 -7.53 7.28 2.01
N PHE A 27 -6.92 6.11 2.12
CA PHE A 27 -6.59 5.24 1.00
C PHE A 27 -7.81 4.39 0.62
N THR A 28 -7.75 3.70 -0.51
CA THR A 28 -8.73 2.63 -0.83
C THR A 28 -8.75 1.57 0.28
N GLY A 29 -9.81 0.76 0.33
CA GLY A 29 -9.79 -0.44 1.16
C GLY A 29 -8.62 -1.36 0.78
N PRO A 30 -8.04 -2.11 1.75
CA PRO A 30 -7.00 -3.10 1.46
C PRO A 30 -7.51 -4.15 0.48
N ALA A 31 -6.83 -4.31 -0.66
CA ALA A 31 -7.13 -5.32 -1.66
C ALA A 31 -6.02 -6.38 -1.68
N SER A 32 -6.37 -7.65 -1.90
CA SER A 32 -5.36 -8.71 -2.07
C SER A 32 -4.37 -8.32 -3.17
N PHE A 33 -3.07 -8.34 -2.88
CA PHE A 33 -2.04 -7.96 -3.85
C PHE A 33 -2.08 -8.88 -5.08
N ARG A 34 -2.48 -10.14 -4.92
CA ARG A 34 -2.63 -11.11 -6.02
C ARG A 34 -3.76 -10.73 -6.97
N LEU A 35 -4.88 -10.22 -6.45
CA LEU A 35 -6.11 -9.94 -7.21
C LEU A 35 -6.35 -8.43 -7.38
N ARG A 36 -5.35 -7.61 -7.06
CA ARG A 36 -5.48 -6.15 -7.02
C ARG A 36 -5.88 -5.59 -8.38
N LEU A 37 -6.80 -4.64 -8.35
CA LEU A 37 -7.11 -3.76 -9.47
C LEU A 37 -6.50 -2.40 -9.17
N SER A 38 -5.34 -2.12 -9.78
CA SER A 38 -4.65 -0.84 -9.60
C SER A 38 -5.45 0.28 -10.28
N PRO A 39 -5.68 1.42 -9.60
CA PRO A 39 -6.19 2.62 -10.25
C PRO A 39 -5.24 3.09 -11.36
N VAL A 40 -5.80 3.65 -12.44
CA VAL A 40 -5.01 4.30 -13.50
C VAL A 40 -4.63 5.70 -13.03
N SER A 41 -3.60 5.80 -12.20
CA SER A 41 -3.15 7.05 -11.59
C SER A 41 -1.70 6.96 -11.11
N SER A 42 -1.09 8.14 -10.89
CA SER A 42 0.03 8.31 -9.98
C SER A 42 -0.46 8.42 -8.54
N GLY A 43 0.44 8.18 -7.57
CA GLY A 43 0.12 8.41 -6.18
C GLY A 43 1.00 7.67 -5.19
N VAL A 44 0.50 7.59 -3.96
CA VAL A 44 1.12 6.88 -2.84
C VAL A 44 0.37 5.57 -2.63
N TYR A 45 1.07 4.51 -2.27
CA TYR A 45 0.46 3.22 -1.97
C TYR A 45 1.04 2.64 -0.68
N ALA A 46 0.21 1.86 0.01
CA ALA A 46 0.57 1.13 1.22
C ALA A 46 0.52 -0.37 0.95
N ILE A 47 1.56 -1.09 1.33
CA ILE A 47 1.59 -2.55 1.36
C ILE A 47 1.34 -3.01 2.79
N LEU A 48 0.42 -3.96 2.92
CA LEU A 48 -0.22 -4.32 4.18
C LEU A 48 -0.17 -5.83 4.38
N VAL A 49 -0.18 -6.23 5.65
CA VAL A 49 -0.35 -7.61 6.11
C VAL A 49 -1.41 -7.67 7.21
N PRO A 50 -2.05 -8.82 7.46
CA PRO A 50 -2.90 -8.99 8.64
C PRO A 50 -2.10 -8.69 9.90
N ASP A 51 -2.64 -7.85 10.78
CA ASP A 51 -2.00 -7.57 12.07
C ASP A 51 -2.09 -8.81 12.97
N ARG A 52 -0.94 -9.27 13.45
CA ARG A 52 -0.84 -10.46 14.31
C ARG A 52 -1.09 -10.15 15.78
N SER A 53 -0.98 -8.87 16.17
CA SER A 53 -1.24 -8.44 17.55
C SER A 53 -2.74 -8.35 17.86
N GLY A 54 -3.58 -8.24 16.82
CA GLY A 54 -5.03 -8.08 16.93
C GLY A 54 -5.47 -6.69 17.38
N GLN A 55 -4.56 -5.71 17.40
CA GLN A 55 -4.88 -4.31 17.74
C GLN A 55 -5.51 -3.57 16.56
N ALA A 56 -5.18 -3.99 15.34
CA ALA A 56 -5.77 -3.54 14.10
C ALA A 56 -6.14 -4.74 13.22
N GLU A 57 -6.83 -4.48 12.11
CA GLU A 57 -7.08 -5.52 11.10
C GLU A 57 -5.84 -5.73 10.21
N TYR A 58 -5.12 -4.64 9.91
CA TYR A 58 -3.96 -4.63 9.04
C TYR A 58 -2.82 -3.83 9.65
N GLN A 59 -1.59 -4.30 9.40
CA GLN A 59 -0.35 -3.60 9.69
C GLN A 59 0.30 -3.17 8.37
N VAL A 60 0.76 -1.92 8.30
CA VAL A 60 1.54 -1.44 7.15
C VAL A 60 2.98 -1.90 7.27
N ILE A 61 3.51 -2.46 6.18
CA ILE A 61 4.89 -2.93 6.08
C ILE A 61 5.72 -2.11 5.09
N TYR A 62 5.07 -1.38 4.17
CA TYR A 62 5.76 -0.51 3.22
C TYR A 62 4.85 0.63 2.73
N PHE A 63 5.40 1.83 2.57
CA PHE A 63 4.86 2.91 1.76
C PHE A 63 5.75 3.19 0.55
N GLY A 64 5.14 3.35 -0.62
CA GLY A 64 5.81 3.78 -1.83
C GLY A 64 5.05 4.89 -2.54
N GLU A 65 5.72 5.53 -3.50
CA GLU A 65 5.10 6.47 -4.42
C GLU A 65 5.49 6.11 -5.84
N CYS A 66 4.63 6.43 -6.81
CA CYS A 66 4.94 6.19 -8.22
C CYS A 66 4.13 7.09 -9.16
N GLY A 67 4.59 7.16 -10.41
CA GLY A 67 3.88 7.83 -11.50
C GLY A 67 2.75 7.00 -12.13
N ASP A 68 2.76 5.67 -11.94
CA ASP A 68 1.78 4.74 -12.51
C ASP A 68 1.68 3.48 -11.65
N PHE A 69 0.57 3.34 -10.92
CA PHE A 69 0.34 2.18 -10.04
C PHE A 69 0.28 0.84 -10.80
N ALA A 70 -0.30 0.81 -12.00
CA ALA A 70 -0.50 -0.42 -12.76
C ALA A 70 0.83 -1.00 -13.24
N ARG A 71 1.80 -0.12 -13.56
CA ARG A 71 3.14 -0.53 -14.00
C ARG A 71 4.09 -0.81 -12.85
N GLN A 72 4.04 -0.02 -11.78
CA GLN A 72 5.10 -0.04 -10.76
C GLN A 72 4.71 -0.88 -9.53
N VAL A 73 3.44 -0.91 -9.12
CA VAL A 73 3.00 -1.70 -7.96
C VAL A 73 2.69 -3.12 -8.40
N THR A 74 3.74 -3.89 -8.73
CA THR A 74 3.63 -5.24 -9.28
C THR A 74 4.62 -6.22 -8.64
N ARG A 75 4.57 -7.49 -9.05
CA ARG A 75 5.49 -8.52 -8.56
C ARG A 75 6.93 -8.34 -9.06
N THR A 76 7.15 -7.43 -10.01
CA THR A 76 8.50 -7.07 -10.48
C THR A 76 9.05 -5.84 -9.74
N HIS A 77 8.34 -5.34 -8.73
CA HIS A 77 8.84 -4.26 -7.89
C HIS A 77 10.11 -4.70 -7.15
N GLU A 78 11.08 -3.80 -7.00
CA GLU A 78 12.39 -4.11 -6.42
C GLU A 78 12.29 -4.66 -4.99
N HIS A 79 11.33 -4.15 -4.21
CA HIS A 79 11.06 -4.59 -2.83
C HIS A 79 10.02 -5.71 -2.71
N TYR A 80 9.57 -6.30 -3.82
CA TYR A 80 8.50 -7.31 -3.76
C TYR A 80 8.88 -8.53 -2.91
N GLN A 81 10.15 -8.97 -2.97
CA GLN A 81 10.62 -10.09 -2.16
C GLN A 81 10.55 -9.76 -0.66
N ASP A 82 11.04 -8.58 -0.25
CA ASP A 82 10.97 -8.12 1.14
C ASP A 82 9.53 -8.12 1.67
N TRP A 83 8.57 -7.74 0.82
CA TRP A 83 7.16 -7.73 1.16
C TRP A 83 6.58 -9.14 1.37
N VAL A 84 6.92 -10.08 0.49
CA VAL A 84 6.45 -11.47 0.57
C VAL A 84 7.05 -12.17 1.77
N GLU A 85 8.34 -11.94 2.05
CA GLU A 85 9.03 -12.47 3.23
C GLU A 85 8.37 -11.99 4.52
N GLU A 86 8.09 -10.69 4.63
CA GLU A 86 7.43 -10.12 5.80
C GLU A 86 5.99 -10.65 5.97
N ALA A 87 5.25 -10.77 4.87
CA ALA A 87 3.91 -11.37 4.89
C ALA A 87 3.92 -12.88 5.18
N GLY A 88 5.07 -13.54 5.04
CA GLY A 88 5.27 -14.99 5.11
C GLY A 88 4.73 -15.76 3.89
N ARG A 89 3.77 -15.19 3.16
CA ARG A 89 3.22 -15.71 1.90
C ARG A 89 2.43 -14.62 1.16
N LEU A 90 2.26 -14.78 -0.15
CA LEU A 90 1.55 -13.81 -1.01
C LEU A 90 0.07 -13.63 -0.64
N GLU A 91 -0.60 -14.66 -0.11
CA GLU A 91 -2.01 -14.60 0.29
C GLU A 91 -2.26 -13.60 1.41
N ASN A 92 -1.22 -13.32 2.21
CA ASN A 92 -1.26 -12.37 3.30
C ASN A 92 -0.84 -10.96 2.86
N LEU A 93 -0.57 -10.74 1.58
CA LEU A 93 -0.13 -9.46 1.07
C LEU A 93 -1.31 -8.68 0.50
N TYR A 94 -1.46 -7.45 0.99
CA TYR A 94 -2.52 -6.53 0.60
C TYR A 94 -1.92 -5.20 0.15
N VAL A 95 -2.70 -4.43 -0.60
CA VAL A 95 -2.35 -3.09 -1.06
C VAL A 95 -3.53 -2.14 -0.93
N ALA A 96 -3.23 -0.91 -0.53
CA ALA A 96 -4.16 0.20 -0.57
C ALA A 96 -3.53 1.37 -1.34
N TYR A 97 -4.35 2.14 -2.06
CA TYR A 97 -3.89 3.21 -2.94
C TYR A 97 -4.45 4.56 -2.49
N PHE A 98 -3.64 5.61 -2.64
CA PHE A 98 -4.04 6.99 -2.54
C PHE A 98 -3.66 7.71 -3.83
N ALA A 99 -4.64 7.83 -4.73
CA ALA A 99 -4.44 8.44 -6.04
C ALA A 99 -4.24 9.95 -5.92
N THR A 100 -3.15 10.46 -6.49
CA THR A 100 -2.82 11.89 -6.45
C THR A 100 -2.38 12.37 -7.84
N PRO A 101 -3.26 12.30 -8.86
CA PRO A 101 -2.88 12.55 -10.26
C PRO A 101 -2.35 13.97 -10.51
N PHE A 102 -2.69 14.92 -9.64
CA PHE A 102 -2.29 16.33 -9.75
C PHE A 102 -1.09 16.73 -8.90
N LEU A 103 -0.58 15.82 -8.04
CA LEU A 103 0.61 16.11 -7.25
C LEU A 103 1.87 15.86 -8.08
N THR A 104 2.88 16.68 -7.87
CA THR A 104 4.23 16.44 -8.39
C THR A 104 4.87 15.24 -7.69
N GLU A 105 5.91 14.68 -8.30
CA GLU A 105 6.72 13.62 -7.69
C GLU A 105 7.33 14.06 -6.34
N ALA A 106 7.83 15.30 -6.26
CA ALA A 106 8.37 15.84 -5.02
C ALA A 106 7.31 15.89 -3.91
N GLN A 107 6.09 16.32 -4.21
CA GLN A 107 4.99 16.34 -3.24
C GLN A 107 4.59 14.93 -2.78
N ARG A 108 4.49 13.97 -3.71
CA ARG A 108 4.23 12.56 -3.36
C ARG A 108 5.34 11.98 -2.49
N ARG A 109 6.60 12.31 -2.80
CA ARG A 109 7.76 11.88 -2.02
C ARG A 109 7.71 12.44 -0.60
N THR A 110 7.41 13.73 -0.43
CA THR A 110 7.23 14.34 0.90
C THR A 110 6.13 13.63 1.67
N MET A 111 4.96 13.43 1.08
CA MET A 111 3.84 12.71 1.70
C MET A 111 4.22 11.29 2.13
N LYS A 112 4.81 10.51 1.21
CA LYS A 112 5.32 9.16 1.51
C LYS A 112 6.34 9.18 2.65
N ASN A 113 7.26 10.16 2.67
CA ASN A 113 8.28 10.26 3.71
C ASN A 113 7.66 10.55 5.08
N SER A 114 6.65 11.43 5.18
CA SER A 114 5.93 11.69 6.44
C SER A 114 5.21 10.44 6.96
N LEU A 115 4.65 9.61 6.07
CA LEU A 115 4.06 8.33 6.45
C LEU A 115 5.12 7.35 6.97
N ILE A 116 6.27 7.25 6.30
CA ILE A 116 7.37 6.38 6.74
C ILE A 116 7.91 6.83 8.10
N GLU A 117 8.09 8.13 8.30
CA GLU A 117 8.56 8.71 9.56
C GLU A 117 7.60 8.45 10.72
N HIS A 118 6.29 8.44 10.45
CA HIS A 118 5.29 8.19 11.50
C HIS A 118 5.11 6.70 11.84
N TYR A 119 5.07 5.84 10.83
CA TYR A 119 4.71 4.42 11.00
C TYR A 119 5.89 3.47 11.08
N HIS A 120 7.09 3.90 10.71
CA HIS A 120 8.31 3.08 10.64
C HIS A 120 8.11 1.69 10.01
N PRO A 121 7.60 1.59 8.76
CA PRO A 121 7.31 0.28 8.18
C PRO A 121 8.58 -0.53 7.95
N VAL A 122 8.57 -1.78 8.41
CA VAL A 122 9.73 -2.68 8.41
C VAL A 122 10.41 -2.84 7.05
N CYS A 123 9.65 -2.89 5.94
CA CYS A 123 10.25 -3.03 4.61
C CYS A 123 10.81 -1.69 4.08
N ASN A 124 10.33 -0.52 4.54
CA ASN A 124 11.00 0.75 4.23
C ASN A 124 12.35 0.87 4.95
N GLU A 125 12.45 0.36 6.18
CA GLU A 125 13.72 0.32 6.92
C GLU A 125 14.75 -0.61 6.26
N LYS A 126 14.31 -1.79 5.82
CA LYS A 126 15.15 -2.74 5.05
C LYS A 126 15.69 -2.06 3.78
N ALA A 127 14.83 -1.40 3.00
CA ALA A 127 15.21 -0.67 1.79
C ALA A 127 16.29 0.39 2.05
N GLY A 128 16.14 1.19 3.12
CA GLY A 128 17.14 2.20 3.50
C GLY A 128 18.51 1.60 3.85
N LYS A 129 18.53 0.44 4.51
CA LYS A 129 19.77 -0.30 4.83
C LYS A 129 20.47 -0.81 3.58
N HIS A 130 19.73 -1.39 2.62
CA HIS A 130 20.31 -1.85 1.34
C HIS A 130 20.98 -0.71 0.57
N PHE A 131 20.36 0.47 0.53
CA PHE A 131 20.97 1.65 -0.09
C PHE A 131 22.26 2.10 0.62
N SER A 132 22.28 2.04 1.95
CA SER A 132 23.44 2.43 2.75
C SER A 132 24.63 1.49 2.53
N PHE A 133 24.40 0.18 2.46
CA PHE A 133 25.46 -0.79 2.13
C PHE A 133 25.93 -0.66 0.68
N GLY A 134 25.03 -0.45 -0.28
CA GLY A 134 25.42 -0.22 -1.69
C GLY A 134 26.27 1.03 -1.89
N ALA A 135 25.93 2.12 -1.19
CA ALA A 135 26.71 3.37 -1.21
C ALA A 135 28.07 3.22 -0.52
N LEU A 136 28.15 2.46 0.58
CA LEU A 136 29.42 2.15 1.28
C LEU A 136 30.34 1.23 0.46
N LEU A 137 29.78 0.34 -0.37
CA LEU A 137 30.54 -0.60 -1.19
C LEU A 137 30.97 -0.04 -2.55
N GLY A 138 30.67 1.24 -2.85
CA GLY A 138 31.22 1.92 -4.03
C GLY A 138 30.84 1.29 -5.37
N ILE A 139 29.74 0.53 -5.44
CA ILE A 139 29.27 -0.08 -6.70
C ILE A 139 28.36 0.92 -7.43
N GLY A 140 28.89 2.10 -7.72
CA GLY A 140 28.36 3.01 -8.73
C GLY A 140 29.12 2.75 -10.03
N ARG A 141 28.43 2.23 -11.05
CA ARG A 141 28.87 2.35 -12.44
C ARG A 141 28.07 3.44 -13.12
#